data_AF-A0A6V7Q5G6-F1
#
_entry.id   AF-A0A6V7Q5G6-F1
#
_cell.length_a   1.000
_cell.length_b   1.000
_cell.length_c   1.000
_cell.angle_alpha   90.00
_cell.angle_beta   90.00
_cell.angle_gamma   90.00
#
_symmetry.space_group_name_H-M   'P 1'
#
loop_
_entity.id
_entity.type
_entity.pdbx_description
1 polymer ?
#
loop_
_entity_poly.entity_id
_entity_poly.type
_entity_poly.pdbx_seq_one_letter_code
_entity_poly.pdbx_strand_id
1 'polypeptide(L)'
;MATSRDATKLVAFLGKGGAGKTTAAVLAAKYYAREGMRTCLVVHSQDPTAEQLMGCNFGNSPTDCGDNLSAVKLETSKLMLEPLNRVKKVDARLNLTQGILEGVVGEELGVLPGMDSIFSALTLQKLVNFLPDRKDGASTEFDIIVYDGISAEETLRLVGATERVRWYLKYMRNLAEKTEIGRLTSPSMLKLAYDSARPNGRTSEGKTSTEIWNEIEQILGKASTSFTDSNKFRCYLVMDPKRSITITSALRYWGCAIQAGTQISGALGFAPQSSSISQEVAGKFTPLSVGTLPYLLIDSSLDWDAAISSLSQDTEDLLTITHKCSHPSVTFDTSQKSVKLFMPGFDKSEIKLYQYRGGSELLVEAGDQRRIIKLPLGMQGKVSGAKFIDRNLVVKLR
;
A
#
# COMPACT_ATOMS: atom_id res chain seq x y z
N MET A 1 -22.90 18.55 17.12
CA MET A 1 -21.56 18.30 17.70
C MET A 1 -20.72 17.67 16.60
N ALA A 2 -19.75 18.40 16.05
CA ALA A 2 -18.82 17.83 15.07
C ALA A 2 -17.88 16.88 15.83
N THR A 3 -18.08 15.57 15.65
CA THR A 3 -17.12 14.56 16.07
C THR A 3 -15.78 14.92 15.45
N SER A 4 -14.69 14.87 16.24
CA SER A 4 -13.34 14.97 15.69
C SER A 4 -13.23 13.89 14.61
N ARG A 5 -13.15 14.27 13.34
CA ARG A 5 -13.11 13.29 12.24
C ARG A 5 -11.85 12.46 12.40
N ASP A 6 -12.02 11.15 12.54
CA ASP A 6 -10.94 10.18 12.54
C ASP A 6 -10.15 10.25 11.22
N ALA A 7 -8.89 9.81 11.26
CA ALA A 7 -8.04 9.76 10.07
C ALA A 7 -8.66 8.82 9.01
N THR A 8 -8.60 9.22 7.74
CA THR A 8 -9.05 8.39 6.60
C THR A 8 -8.30 7.06 6.58
N LYS A 9 -9.04 5.97 6.33
CA LYS A 9 -8.51 4.62 6.31
C LYS A 9 -8.41 4.09 4.89
N LEU A 10 -7.32 3.43 4.57
CA LEU A 10 -7.07 2.80 3.28
C LEU A 10 -7.26 1.29 3.38
N VAL A 11 -8.08 0.72 2.52
CA VAL A 11 -8.36 -0.72 2.44
C VAL A 11 -7.89 -1.24 1.09
N ALA A 12 -7.11 -2.31 1.06
CA ALA A 12 -6.62 -2.93 -0.17
C ALA A 12 -6.78 -4.46 -0.16
N PHE A 13 -6.71 -5.07 -1.34
CA PHE A 13 -6.90 -6.51 -1.51
C PHE A 13 -5.75 -7.14 -2.29
N LEU A 14 -5.29 -8.31 -1.84
CA LEU A 14 -4.24 -9.10 -2.49
C LEU A 14 -4.78 -10.46 -2.90
N GLY A 15 -4.59 -10.82 -4.16
CA GLY A 15 -5.09 -12.06 -4.71
C GLY A 15 -4.62 -12.25 -6.14
N LYS A 16 -4.53 -13.51 -6.56
CA LYS A 16 -4.13 -13.86 -7.93
C LYS A 16 -5.11 -13.25 -8.94
N GLY A 17 -4.67 -13.00 -10.17
CA GLY A 17 -5.57 -12.66 -11.28
C GLY A 17 -6.72 -13.68 -11.39
N GLY A 18 -7.96 -13.20 -11.44
CA GLY A 18 -9.16 -14.05 -11.43
C GLY A 18 -9.61 -14.58 -10.06
N ALA A 19 -8.95 -14.19 -8.95
CA ALA A 19 -9.39 -14.57 -7.59
C ALA A 19 -10.58 -13.73 -7.06
N GLY A 20 -11.03 -12.71 -7.80
CA GLY A 20 -12.16 -11.85 -7.41
C GLY A 20 -11.78 -10.59 -6.60
N LYS A 21 -10.56 -10.05 -6.76
CA LYS A 21 -10.12 -8.82 -6.05
C LYS A 21 -11.06 -7.64 -6.26
N THR A 22 -11.35 -7.30 -7.52
CA THR A 22 -12.24 -6.19 -7.89
C THR A 22 -13.64 -6.38 -7.31
N THR A 23 -14.16 -7.60 -7.36
CA THR A 23 -15.45 -7.96 -6.74
C THR A 23 -15.43 -7.75 -5.22
N ALA A 24 -14.37 -8.18 -4.54
CA ALA A 24 -14.20 -7.96 -3.11
C ALA A 24 -14.06 -6.47 -2.77
N ALA A 25 -13.36 -5.68 -3.59
CA ALA A 25 -13.20 -4.24 -3.42
C ALA A 25 -14.53 -3.49 -3.59
N VAL A 26 -15.31 -3.79 -4.63
CA VAL A 26 -16.64 -3.20 -4.84
C VAL A 26 -17.59 -3.57 -3.70
N LEU A 27 -17.60 -4.85 -3.29
CA LEU A 27 -18.42 -5.31 -2.18
C LEU A 27 -18.06 -4.58 -0.88
N ALA A 28 -16.77 -4.47 -0.56
CA ALA A 28 -16.33 -3.76 0.62
C ALA A 28 -16.68 -2.26 0.56
N ALA A 29 -16.53 -1.61 -0.59
CA ALA A 29 -16.89 -0.21 -0.75
C ALA A 29 -18.38 0.03 -0.52
N LYS A 30 -19.25 -0.84 -1.07
CA LYS A 30 -20.71 -0.78 -0.83
C LYS A 30 -21.07 -1.11 0.62
N TYR A 31 -20.42 -2.10 1.23
CA TYR A 31 -20.57 -2.41 2.65
C TYR A 31 -20.27 -1.18 3.52
N TYR A 32 -19.12 -0.54 3.32
CA TYR A 32 -18.74 0.64 4.10
C TYR A 32 -19.65 1.85 3.89
N ALA A 33 -20.11 2.08 2.65
CA ALA A 33 -21.08 3.13 2.36
C ALA A 33 -22.43 2.88 3.06
N ARG A 34 -22.89 1.62 3.09
CA ARG A 34 -24.12 1.20 3.80
C ARG A 34 -23.99 1.37 5.32
N GLU A 35 -22.80 1.15 5.87
CA GLU A 35 -22.48 1.46 7.27
C GLU A 35 -22.37 2.98 7.57
N GLY A 36 -22.71 3.84 6.60
CA GLY A 36 -22.77 5.30 6.77
C GLY A 36 -21.43 6.02 6.64
N MET A 37 -20.38 5.33 6.17
CA MET A 37 -19.05 5.90 6.04
C MET A 37 -18.85 6.48 4.64
N ARG A 38 -18.34 7.72 4.54
CA ARG A 38 -18.05 8.35 3.24
C ARG A 38 -16.91 7.58 2.57
N THR A 39 -17.25 6.82 1.56
CA THR A 39 -16.37 5.81 0.97
C THR A 39 -16.02 6.19 -0.46
N CYS A 40 -14.74 6.08 -0.81
CA CYS A 40 -14.26 6.23 -2.18
C CYS A 40 -13.64 4.93 -2.69
N LEU A 41 -14.18 4.34 -3.75
CA LEU A 41 -13.56 3.25 -4.49
C LEU A 41 -12.56 3.82 -5.50
N VAL A 42 -11.29 3.46 -5.36
CA VAL A 42 -10.20 3.85 -6.25
C VAL A 42 -9.79 2.63 -7.07
N VAL A 43 -10.05 2.67 -8.37
CA VAL A 43 -9.78 1.56 -9.30
C VAL A 43 -8.60 1.93 -10.20
N HIS A 44 -7.62 1.04 -10.34
CA HIS A 44 -6.48 1.26 -11.23
C HIS A 44 -6.48 0.34 -12.46
N SER A 45 -7.24 -0.76 -12.45
CA SER A 45 -7.41 -1.55 -13.66
C SER A 45 -8.16 -0.77 -14.74
N GLN A 46 -7.89 -1.09 -16.00
CA GLN A 46 -8.47 -0.38 -17.14
C GLN A 46 -9.68 -1.12 -17.75
N ASP A 47 -9.90 -2.37 -17.36
CA ASP A 47 -11.06 -3.16 -17.78
C ASP A 47 -12.37 -2.63 -17.14
N PRO A 48 -13.55 -2.96 -17.69
CA PRO A 48 -14.83 -2.38 -17.26
C PRO A 48 -15.46 -3.11 -16.05
N THR A 49 -14.77 -4.05 -15.40
CA THR A 49 -15.37 -4.91 -14.37
C THR A 49 -15.91 -4.11 -13.20
N ALA A 50 -15.18 -3.08 -12.75
CA ALA A 50 -15.60 -2.28 -11.61
C ALA A 50 -16.84 -1.44 -11.93
N GLU A 51 -16.89 -0.81 -13.10
CA GLU A 51 -18.03 -0.04 -13.60
C GLU A 51 -19.28 -0.94 -13.73
N GLN A 52 -19.11 -2.15 -14.28
CA GLN A 52 -20.19 -3.14 -14.38
C GLN A 52 -20.73 -3.57 -13.02
N LEU A 53 -19.85 -3.86 -12.06
CA LEU A 53 -20.25 -4.26 -10.70
C LEU A 53 -20.90 -3.09 -9.93
N MET A 54 -20.40 -1.88 -10.12
CA MET A 54 -20.93 -0.69 -9.47
C MET A 54 -22.28 -0.26 -10.03
N GLY A 55 -22.52 -0.51 -11.33
CA GLY A 55 -23.70 -0.01 -12.06
C GLY A 55 -23.60 1.48 -12.40
N CYS A 56 -22.42 2.09 -12.29
CA CYS A 56 -22.15 3.49 -12.62
C CYS A 56 -20.86 3.58 -13.44
N ASN A 57 -20.80 4.55 -14.37
CA ASN A 57 -19.56 4.90 -15.07
C ASN A 57 -18.84 6.01 -14.28
N PHE A 58 -17.52 5.91 -14.15
CA PHE A 58 -16.70 6.89 -13.46
C PHE A 58 -15.37 7.12 -14.19
N GLY A 59 -14.81 8.31 -14.02
CA GLY A 59 -13.61 8.76 -14.72
C GLY A 59 -12.45 9.03 -13.77
N ASN A 60 -11.56 9.94 -14.18
CA ASN A 60 -10.36 10.32 -13.43
C ASN A 60 -10.59 11.28 -12.26
N SER A 61 -11.84 11.69 -12.03
CA SER A 61 -12.28 12.49 -10.89
C SER A 61 -13.26 11.68 -10.03
N PRO A 62 -13.35 11.93 -8.71
CA PRO A 62 -14.36 11.32 -7.88
C PRO A 62 -15.77 11.59 -8.43
N THR A 63 -16.49 10.51 -8.75
CA THR A 63 -17.86 10.54 -9.24
C THR A 63 -18.77 9.93 -8.18
N ASP A 64 -19.90 10.59 -7.90
CA ASP A 64 -20.93 10.05 -7.01
C ASP A 64 -21.61 8.82 -7.65
N CYS A 65 -21.62 7.71 -6.93
CA CYS A 65 -22.20 6.43 -7.35
C CYS A 65 -23.25 5.90 -6.35
N GLY A 66 -23.76 6.77 -5.49
CA GLY A 66 -24.81 6.45 -4.52
C GLY A 66 -24.50 7.01 -3.12
N ASP A 67 -25.43 6.76 -2.19
CA ASP A 67 -25.32 7.29 -0.84
C ASP A 67 -24.00 6.90 -0.17
N ASN A 68 -23.23 7.92 0.24
CA ASN A 68 -21.89 7.77 0.84
C ASN A 68 -20.86 7.02 -0.01
N LEU A 69 -21.06 6.88 -1.32
CA LEU A 69 -20.19 6.11 -2.20
C LEU A 69 -19.77 6.91 -3.42
N SER A 70 -18.47 7.21 -3.51
CA SER A 70 -17.85 7.75 -4.72
C SER A 70 -16.91 6.73 -5.36
N ALA A 71 -16.65 6.87 -6.65
CA ALA A 71 -15.67 6.06 -7.38
C ALA A 71 -14.76 6.93 -8.24
N VAL A 72 -13.50 6.52 -8.41
CA VAL A 72 -12.52 7.16 -9.28
C VAL A 72 -11.64 6.12 -9.95
N LYS A 73 -11.36 6.33 -11.24
CA LYS A 73 -10.47 5.51 -12.05
C LYS A 73 -9.12 6.19 -12.22
N LEU A 74 -8.05 5.48 -11.88
CA LEU A 74 -6.69 5.95 -12.06
C LEU A 74 -6.23 5.63 -13.48
N GLU A 75 -5.94 6.66 -14.26
CA GLU A 75 -5.38 6.55 -15.61
C GLU A 75 -3.99 7.18 -15.59
N THR A 76 -2.93 6.37 -15.54
CA THR A 76 -1.55 6.85 -15.38
C THR A 76 -1.14 7.86 -16.45
N SER A 77 -1.59 7.66 -17.70
CA SER A 77 -1.38 8.59 -18.81
C SER A 77 -1.97 9.98 -18.56
N LYS A 78 -3.09 10.08 -17.84
CA LYS A 78 -3.68 11.36 -17.44
C LYS A 78 -3.07 11.91 -16.15
N LEU A 79 -2.78 11.03 -15.19
CA LEU A 79 -2.19 11.39 -13.90
C LEU A 79 -0.81 12.03 -14.03
N MET A 80 -0.05 11.68 -15.09
CA MET A 80 1.27 12.27 -15.34
C MET A 80 1.24 13.69 -15.92
N LEU A 81 0.12 14.12 -16.52
CA LEU A 81 0.02 15.43 -17.17
C LEU A 81 0.10 16.57 -16.17
N GLU A 82 -0.59 16.46 -15.02
CA GLU A 82 -0.55 17.51 -14.00
C GLU A 82 0.88 17.69 -13.44
N PRO A 83 1.59 16.64 -12.98
CA PRO A 83 2.96 16.78 -12.50
C PRO A 83 3.94 17.27 -13.57
N LEU A 84 3.81 16.82 -14.83
CA LEU A 84 4.61 17.35 -15.93
C LEU A 84 4.39 18.86 -16.10
N ASN A 85 3.13 19.31 -16.12
CA ASN A 85 2.80 20.73 -16.22
C ASN A 85 3.36 21.55 -15.05
N ARG A 86 3.41 20.98 -13.84
CA ARG A 86 4.06 21.65 -12.69
C ARG A 86 5.57 21.75 -12.88
N VAL A 87 6.22 20.68 -13.34
CA VAL A 87 7.66 20.68 -13.66
C VAL A 87 7.96 21.73 -14.73
N LYS A 88 7.19 21.80 -15.82
CA LYS A 88 7.32 22.81 -16.88
C LYS A 88 7.18 24.24 -16.33
N LYS A 89 6.19 24.49 -15.45
CA LYS A 89 5.99 25.80 -14.82
C LYS A 89 7.15 26.22 -13.91
N VAL A 90 7.74 25.28 -13.17
CA VAL A 90 8.90 25.56 -12.32
C VAL A 90 10.14 25.82 -13.19
N ASP A 91 10.34 25.01 -14.23
CA ASP A 91 11.45 25.20 -15.16
C ASP A 91 11.37 26.54 -15.90
N ALA A 92 10.18 26.96 -16.37
CA ALA A 92 10.00 28.27 -17.02
C ALA A 92 10.38 29.46 -16.10
N ARG A 93 10.28 29.30 -14.77
CA ARG A 93 10.66 30.33 -13.80
C ARG A 93 12.14 30.31 -13.46
N LEU A 94 12.74 29.12 -13.37
CA LEU A 94 14.12 28.93 -12.93
C LEU A 94 15.11 28.76 -14.09
N ASN A 95 14.59 28.59 -15.31
CA ASN A 95 15.30 28.29 -16.55
C ASN A 95 16.36 27.19 -16.41
N LEU A 96 16.01 26.08 -15.73
CA LEU A 96 16.97 25.03 -15.37
C LEU A 96 17.33 24.14 -16.56
N THR A 97 16.41 23.96 -17.51
CA THR A 97 16.62 23.14 -18.71
C THR A 97 16.83 23.94 -19.99
N GLN A 98 17.02 25.27 -19.88
CA GLN A 98 17.22 26.15 -21.04
C GLN A 98 16.08 26.03 -22.07
N GLY A 99 14.84 25.82 -21.61
CA GLY A 99 13.64 25.71 -22.46
C GLY A 99 13.36 24.32 -23.03
N ILE A 100 14.19 23.31 -22.78
CA ILE A 100 13.97 21.94 -23.31
C ILE A 100 12.63 21.36 -22.84
N LEU A 101 12.27 21.56 -21.56
CA LEU A 101 11.00 21.05 -21.02
C LEU A 101 9.76 21.73 -21.60
N GLU A 102 9.88 22.94 -22.14
CA GLU A 102 8.75 23.68 -22.73
C GLU A 102 8.20 22.95 -23.97
N GLY A 103 9.10 22.41 -24.80
CA GLY A 103 8.76 21.68 -26.03
C GLY A 103 8.16 20.29 -25.81
N VAL A 104 8.16 19.76 -24.58
CA VAL A 104 7.60 18.43 -24.30
C VAL A 104 6.08 18.46 -24.29
N VAL A 105 5.45 17.70 -25.17
CA VAL A 105 4.00 17.48 -25.21
C VAL A 105 3.65 16.27 -24.34
N GLY A 106 2.82 16.47 -23.32
CA GLY A 106 2.55 15.43 -22.32
C GLY A 106 1.78 14.24 -22.90
N GLU A 107 0.87 14.51 -23.83
CA GLU A 107 0.03 13.54 -24.51
C GLU A 107 0.81 12.61 -25.46
N GLU A 108 2.02 12.99 -25.85
CA GLU A 108 2.94 12.16 -26.65
C GLU A 108 3.77 11.20 -25.79
N LEU A 109 3.77 11.37 -24.47
CA LEU A 109 4.56 10.55 -23.57
C LEU A 109 3.85 9.22 -23.28
N GLY A 110 4.57 8.12 -23.53
CA GLY A 110 4.15 6.79 -23.10
C GLY A 110 4.31 6.59 -21.60
N VAL A 111 3.46 5.72 -21.03
CA VAL A 111 3.62 5.25 -19.65
C VAL A 111 4.76 4.25 -19.59
N LEU A 112 5.79 4.56 -18.78
CA LEU A 112 6.94 3.69 -18.55
C LEU A 112 6.69 2.70 -17.40
N PRO A 113 7.36 1.53 -17.40
CA PRO A 113 7.26 0.58 -16.31
C PRO A 113 7.53 1.21 -14.94
N GLY A 114 6.62 0.98 -14.00
CA GLY A 114 6.70 1.50 -12.63
C GLY A 114 6.06 2.87 -12.40
N MET A 115 5.69 3.60 -13.47
CA MET A 115 4.95 4.86 -13.34
C MET A 115 3.58 4.62 -12.68
N ASP A 116 2.88 3.55 -13.04
CA ASP A 116 1.61 3.16 -12.44
C ASP A 116 1.67 3.14 -10.90
N SER A 117 2.64 2.41 -10.34
CA SER A 117 2.80 2.33 -8.89
C SER A 117 3.14 3.68 -8.25
N ILE A 118 3.94 4.52 -8.92
CA ILE A 118 4.32 5.85 -8.42
C ILE A 118 3.12 6.78 -8.41
N PHE A 119 2.39 6.89 -9.52
CA PHE A 119 1.23 7.78 -9.61
C PHE A 119 0.08 7.32 -8.72
N SER A 120 -0.14 6.01 -8.57
CA SER A 120 -1.10 5.50 -7.59
C SER A 120 -0.69 5.83 -6.15
N ALA A 121 0.60 5.74 -5.80
CA ALA A 121 1.08 6.19 -4.50
C ALA A 121 0.76 7.66 -4.23
N LEU A 122 1.05 8.52 -5.21
CA LEU A 122 0.82 9.96 -5.11
C LEU A 122 -0.66 10.28 -5.00
N THR A 123 -1.51 9.61 -5.79
CA THR A 123 -2.97 9.83 -5.74
C THR A 123 -3.57 9.33 -4.44
N LEU A 124 -3.21 8.13 -3.98
CA LEU A 124 -3.67 7.61 -2.69
C LEU A 124 -3.19 8.49 -1.53
N GLN A 125 -1.97 9.02 -1.59
CA GLN A 125 -1.48 9.98 -0.61
C GLN A 125 -2.28 11.28 -0.59
N LYS A 126 -2.68 11.80 -1.77
CA LYS A 126 -3.55 12.97 -1.89
C LYS A 126 -4.96 12.70 -1.34
N LEU A 127 -5.53 11.51 -1.56
CA LEU A 127 -6.89 11.17 -1.14
C LEU A 127 -6.97 10.83 0.36
N VAL A 128 -6.04 10.01 0.87
CA VAL A 128 -6.01 9.60 2.29
C VAL A 128 -5.53 10.72 3.20
N ASN A 129 -4.90 11.77 2.64
CA ASN A 129 -4.19 12.80 3.40
C ASN A 129 -3.16 12.19 4.38
N PHE A 130 -2.37 11.20 3.94
CA PHE A 130 -1.28 10.64 4.77
C PHE A 130 -0.28 11.72 5.22
N LEU A 131 -0.27 12.90 4.56
CA LEU A 131 0.50 14.06 4.95
C LEU A 131 -0.38 15.25 5.38
N PRO A 132 -0.10 15.86 6.55
CA PRO A 132 -0.92 16.93 7.12
C PRO A 132 -0.62 18.33 6.55
N ASP A 133 -0.23 18.48 5.28
CA ASP A 133 0.20 19.80 4.75
C ASP A 133 -0.97 20.72 4.33
N ARG A 134 -2.22 20.31 4.56
CA ARG A 134 -3.38 21.22 4.49
C ARG A 134 -3.54 21.95 5.83
N LYS A 135 -2.88 23.12 5.96
CA LYS A 135 -3.12 24.07 7.05
C LYS A 135 -4.49 24.76 6.96
N ASP A 136 -5.18 24.64 5.84
CA ASP A 136 -6.58 25.00 5.74
C ASP A 136 -7.37 23.77 6.15
N GLY A 137 -8.23 23.89 7.19
CA GLY A 137 -9.03 22.83 7.79
C GLY A 137 -10.06 22.15 6.88
N ALA A 138 -9.72 21.96 5.60
CA ALA A 138 -10.42 21.13 4.64
C ALA A 138 -10.41 19.69 5.17
N SER A 139 -11.55 19.34 5.75
CA SER A 139 -11.87 18.03 6.24
C SER A 139 -11.52 16.92 5.23
N THR A 140 -11.12 15.75 5.73
CA THR A 140 -11.07 14.54 4.91
C THR A 140 -12.42 14.33 4.21
N GLU A 141 -12.40 14.27 2.88
CA GLU A 141 -13.61 14.09 2.05
C GLU A 141 -14.20 12.70 2.29
N PHE A 142 -13.33 11.72 2.53
CA PHE A 142 -13.69 10.32 2.74
C PHE A 142 -13.20 9.81 4.11
N ASP A 143 -14.01 8.98 4.74
CA ASP A 143 -13.66 8.22 5.93
C ASP A 143 -12.90 6.96 5.54
N ILE A 144 -13.24 6.36 4.38
CA ILE A 144 -12.62 5.15 3.84
C ILE A 144 -12.29 5.31 2.36
N ILE A 145 -11.11 4.84 2.00
CA ILE A 145 -10.69 4.65 0.61
C ILE A 145 -10.45 3.16 0.39
N VAL A 146 -11.18 2.58 -0.56
CA VAL A 146 -10.98 1.20 -0.98
C VAL A 146 -10.19 1.20 -2.28
N TYR A 147 -8.98 0.63 -2.26
CA TYR A 147 -8.08 0.60 -3.41
C TYR A 147 -8.08 -0.77 -4.07
N ASP A 148 -8.53 -0.81 -5.33
CA ASP A 148 -8.38 -1.94 -6.24
C ASP A 148 -7.19 -1.70 -7.18
N GLY A 149 -6.03 -2.21 -6.78
CA GLY A 149 -4.79 -2.09 -7.54
C GLY A 149 -4.68 -3.07 -8.71
N ILE A 150 -3.81 -2.75 -9.68
CA ILE A 150 -3.57 -3.56 -10.89
C ILE A 150 -3.23 -5.02 -10.55
N SER A 151 -2.26 -5.21 -9.66
CA SER A 151 -1.80 -6.52 -9.22
C SER A 151 -1.45 -6.56 -7.74
N ALA A 152 -1.40 -7.76 -7.17
CA ALA A 152 -0.97 -7.95 -5.79
C ALA A 152 0.50 -7.53 -5.63
N GLU A 153 1.34 -7.84 -6.61
CA GLU A 153 2.77 -7.52 -6.64
C GLU A 153 3.02 -6.01 -6.67
N GLU A 154 2.28 -5.26 -7.49
CA GLU A 154 2.38 -3.80 -7.53
C GLU A 154 1.88 -3.15 -6.25
N THR A 155 0.78 -3.66 -5.69
CA THR A 155 0.27 -3.19 -4.39
C THR A 155 1.28 -3.44 -3.27
N LEU A 156 1.95 -4.59 -3.28
CA LEU A 156 3.02 -4.91 -2.34
C LEU A 156 4.26 -4.02 -2.53
N ARG A 157 4.62 -3.70 -3.78
CA ARG A 157 5.71 -2.76 -4.09
C ARG A 157 5.37 -1.35 -3.65
N LEU A 158 4.13 -0.90 -3.85
CA LEU A 158 3.62 0.38 -3.38
C LEU A 158 3.78 0.50 -1.85
N VAL A 159 3.30 -0.51 -1.12
CA VAL A 159 3.37 -0.55 0.35
C VAL A 159 4.82 -0.62 0.84
N GLY A 160 5.64 -1.49 0.25
CA GLY A 160 7.05 -1.63 0.62
C GLY A 160 7.94 -0.47 0.19
N ALA A 161 7.51 0.36 -0.78
CA ALA A 161 8.29 1.48 -1.29
C ALA A 161 8.53 2.53 -0.19
N THR A 162 7.61 2.75 0.74
CA THR A 162 7.78 3.80 1.76
C THR A 162 8.99 3.59 2.66
N GLU A 163 9.32 2.34 2.98
CA GLU A 163 10.55 2.02 3.74
C GLU A 163 11.80 2.11 2.84
N ARG A 164 11.69 1.65 1.59
CA ARG A 164 12.82 1.53 0.65
C ARG A 164 13.26 2.85 0.05
N VAL A 165 12.32 3.71 -0.32
CA VAL A 165 12.58 5.04 -0.92
C VAL A 165 13.46 5.85 0.03
N ARG A 166 13.25 5.78 1.34
CA ARG A 166 14.13 6.43 2.32
C ARG A 166 15.59 6.00 2.16
N TRP A 167 15.84 4.71 1.93
CA TRP A 167 17.20 4.20 1.73
C TRP A 167 17.81 4.67 0.40
N TYR A 168 17.04 4.63 -0.69
CA TYR A 168 17.49 5.14 -1.98
C TYR A 168 17.79 6.64 -1.93
N LEU A 169 16.94 7.44 -1.30
CA LEU A 169 17.17 8.88 -1.14
C LEU A 169 18.39 9.17 -0.28
N LYS A 170 18.62 8.40 0.80
CA LYS A 170 19.85 8.51 1.59
C LYS A 170 21.09 8.25 0.72
N TYR A 171 21.04 7.23 -0.14
CA TYR A 171 22.15 6.93 -1.04
C TYR A 171 22.33 8.02 -2.10
N MET A 172 21.23 8.50 -2.71
CA MET A 172 21.26 9.63 -3.65
C MET A 172 21.81 10.89 -3.02
N ARG A 173 21.40 11.21 -1.78
CA ARG A 173 21.94 12.34 -1.01
C ARG A 173 23.44 12.18 -0.77
N ASN A 174 23.89 11.00 -0.35
CA ASN A 174 25.32 10.73 -0.17
C ASN A 174 26.10 10.88 -1.47
N LEU A 175 25.56 10.40 -2.60
CA LEU A 175 26.19 10.59 -3.92
C LEU A 175 26.23 12.08 -4.31
N ALA A 176 25.14 12.80 -4.11
CA ALA A 176 25.06 14.23 -4.37
C ALA A 176 26.05 15.03 -3.53
N GLU A 177 26.22 14.70 -2.25
CA GLU A 177 27.12 15.38 -1.33
C GLU A 177 28.60 15.01 -1.57
N LYS A 178 28.88 13.78 -2.02
CA LYS A 178 30.26 13.26 -2.17
C LYS A 178 30.85 13.37 -3.58
N THR A 179 30.05 13.72 -4.59
CA THR A 179 30.53 13.87 -5.97
C THR A 179 30.52 15.33 -6.40
N GLU A 180 31.53 15.75 -7.17
CA GLU A 180 31.62 17.14 -7.63
C GLU A 180 30.44 17.52 -8.53
N ILE A 181 30.09 16.65 -9.49
CA ILE A 181 28.94 16.83 -10.39
C ILE A 181 27.64 16.88 -9.58
N GLY A 182 27.47 15.96 -8.62
CA GLY A 182 26.28 15.93 -7.77
C GLY A 182 26.13 17.19 -6.92
N ARG A 183 27.22 17.73 -6.38
CA ARG A 183 27.19 18.96 -5.58
C ARG A 183 26.79 20.18 -6.41
N LEU A 184 27.13 20.18 -7.70
CA LEU A 184 26.80 21.25 -8.65
C LEU A 184 25.35 21.19 -9.14
N THR A 185 24.81 19.99 -9.42
CA THR A 185 23.48 19.84 -10.08
C THR A 185 22.33 19.47 -9.13
N SER A 186 22.63 18.81 -8.01
CA SER A 186 21.63 18.30 -7.06
C SER A 186 20.73 19.40 -6.46
N PRO A 187 21.24 20.56 -6.00
CA PRO A 187 20.38 21.58 -5.39
C PRO A 187 19.25 22.05 -6.33
N SER A 188 19.56 22.26 -7.60
CA SER A 188 18.59 22.72 -8.60
C SER A 188 17.58 21.63 -8.97
N MET A 189 18.04 20.38 -9.17
CA MET A 189 17.15 19.26 -9.47
C MET A 189 16.22 18.91 -8.30
N LEU A 190 16.75 18.95 -7.07
CA LEU A 190 15.95 18.71 -5.87
C LEU A 190 14.91 19.80 -5.67
N LYS A 191 15.29 21.06 -5.88
CA LYS A 191 14.37 22.19 -5.81
C LYS A 191 13.25 22.06 -6.83
N LEU A 192 13.56 21.69 -8.07
CA LEU A 192 12.56 21.44 -9.11
C LEU A 192 11.61 20.29 -8.73
N ALA A 193 12.15 19.14 -8.30
CA ALA A 193 11.34 17.99 -7.89
C ALA A 193 10.44 18.31 -6.68
N TYR A 194 10.98 19.04 -5.70
CA TYR A 194 10.26 19.41 -4.49
C TYR A 194 9.19 20.48 -4.73
N ASP A 195 9.51 21.54 -5.47
CA ASP A 195 8.57 22.63 -5.77
C ASP A 195 7.43 22.15 -6.69
N SER A 196 7.71 21.21 -7.62
CA SER A 196 6.68 20.61 -8.48
C SER A 196 5.74 19.64 -7.74
N ALA A 197 6.21 18.98 -6.68
CA ALA A 197 5.38 18.11 -5.86
C ALA A 197 4.33 18.87 -5.03
N ARG A 198 4.56 20.16 -4.73
CA ARG A 198 3.65 20.96 -3.90
C ARG A 198 2.44 21.51 -4.67
N PRO A 199 1.20 21.25 -4.20
CA PRO A 199 -0.02 21.61 -4.92
C PRO A 199 -0.27 23.12 -5.06
N ASN A 200 0.35 23.97 -4.23
CA ASN A 200 0.12 25.43 -4.27
C ASN A 200 1.22 26.24 -4.98
N GLY A 201 2.20 25.59 -5.64
CA GLY A 201 3.29 26.30 -6.32
C GLY A 201 4.10 27.23 -5.40
N ARG A 202 4.03 27.01 -4.08
CA ARG A 202 4.88 27.70 -3.10
C ARG A 202 6.31 27.30 -3.37
N THR A 203 7.13 28.28 -3.75
CA THR A 203 8.55 28.10 -3.98
C THR A 203 9.22 27.74 -2.66
N SER A 204 10.24 26.87 -2.70
CA SER A 204 11.16 26.66 -1.58
C SER A 204 12.14 27.82 -1.41
N GLU A 205 11.74 29.04 -1.76
CA GLU A 205 12.55 30.25 -1.58
C GLU A 205 13.04 30.35 -0.13
N GLY A 206 14.36 30.43 0.02
CA GLY A 206 15.03 30.48 1.33
C GLY A 206 15.30 29.12 1.99
N LYS A 207 14.76 28.00 1.50
CA LYS A 207 15.08 26.68 2.06
C LYS A 207 16.40 26.13 1.53
N THR A 208 17.18 25.55 2.43
CA THR A 208 18.42 24.85 2.07
C THR A 208 18.13 23.45 1.50
N SER A 209 19.05 22.90 0.71
CA SER A 209 18.92 21.53 0.19
C SER A 209 18.78 20.49 1.30
N THR A 210 19.45 20.71 2.44
CA THR A 210 19.38 19.85 3.62
C THR A 210 18.01 19.89 4.29
N GLU A 211 17.37 21.05 4.37
CA GLU A 211 15.99 21.18 4.87
C GLU A 211 15.00 20.45 3.97
N ILE A 212 15.12 20.61 2.65
CA ILE A 212 14.30 19.91 1.66
C ILE A 212 14.43 18.39 1.84
N TRP A 213 15.67 17.90 1.96
CA TRP A 213 15.94 16.48 2.21
C TRP A 213 15.29 15.97 3.49
N ASN A 214 15.44 16.72 4.59
CA ASN A 214 14.89 16.34 5.89
C ASN A 214 13.36 16.26 5.84
N GLU A 215 12.71 17.18 5.12
CA GLU A 215 11.26 17.19 4.96
C GLU A 215 10.75 16.00 4.13
N ILE A 216 11.46 15.65 3.04
CA ILE A 216 11.16 14.45 2.25
C ILE A 216 11.31 13.19 3.12
N GLU A 217 12.37 13.09 3.93
CA GLU A 217 12.55 11.97 4.86
C GLU A 217 11.42 11.89 5.90
N GLN A 218 10.96 13.03 6.44
CA GLN A 218 9.84 13.07 7.37
C GLN A 218 8.52 12.63 6.72
N ILE A 219 8.27 13.08 5.49
CA ILE A 219 7.10 12.71 4.69
C ILE A 219 7.05 11.19 4.48
N LEU A 220 8.16 10.60 4.02
CA LEU A 220 8.25 9.16 3.78
C LEU A 220 8.18 8.35 5.08
N GLY A 221 8.75 8.88 6.16
CA GLY A 221 8.62 8.29 7.49
C GLY A 221 7.16 8.17 7.93
N LYS A 222 6.38 9.25 7.79
CA LYS A 222 4.95 9.26 8.13
C LYS A 222 4.13 8.32 7.24
N ALA A 223 4.39 8.32 5.94
CA ALA A 223 3.74 7.41 4.99
C ALA A 223 4.02 5.94 5.38
N SER A 224 5.28 5.62 5.67
CA SER A 224 5.69 4.26 6.09
C SER A 224 4.96 3.81 7.37
N THR A 225 4.90 4.66 8.40
CA THR A 225 4.17 4.31 9.63
C THR A 225 2.68 4.08 9.39
N SER A 226 2.10 4.73 8.38
CA SER A 226 0.66 4.61 8.09
C SER A 226 0.30 3.27 7.45
N PHE A 227 1.18 2.69 6.63
CA PHE A 227 0.99 1.33 6.08
C PHE A 227 1.26 0.20 7.07
N THR A 228 1.94 0.51 8.17
CA THR A 228 2.16 -0.44 9.28
C THR A 228 1.08 -0.37 10.36
N ASP A 229 0.31 0.73 10.39
CA ASP A 229 -0.75 0.97 11.36
C ASP A 229 -2.07 0.37 10.87
N SER A 230 -2.54 -0.70 11.51
CA SER A 230 -3.78 -1.38 11.15
C SER A 230 -5.04 -0.52 11.33
N ASN A 231 -4.95 0.59 12.08
CA ASN A 231 -6.04 1.56 12.17
C ASN A 231 -6.13 2.47 10.92
N LYS A 232 -5.05 2.60 10.15
CA LYS A 232 -4.97 3.47 8.95
C LYS A 232 -4.93 2.69 7.65
N PHE A 233 -4.32 1.50 7.64
CA PHE A 233 -4.22 0.66 6.47
C PHE A 233 -4.64 -0.78 6.79
N ARG A 234 -5.60 -1.31 6.04
CA ARG A 234 -6.03 -2.69 6.11
C ARG A 234 -5.85 -3.37 4.77
N CYS A 235 -5.35 -4.60 4.82
CA CYS A 235 -5.08 -5.38 3.63
C CYS A 235 -5.64 -6.79 3.81
N TYR A 236 -6.47 -7.24 2.87
CA TYR A 236 -7.09 -8.57 2.92
C TYR A 236 -6.57 -9.47 1.81
N LEU A 237 -6.42 -10.75 2.12
CA LEU A 237 -6.17 -11.77 1.09
C LEU A 237 -7.49 -12.16 0.45
N VAL A 238 -7.50 -12.37 -0.85
CA VAL A 238 -8.68 -12.80 -1.62
C VAL A 238 -8.35 -14.06 -2.39
N MET A 239 -9.21 -15.08 -2.26
CA MET A 239 -9.01 -16.38 -2.89
C MET A 239 -10.33 -17.06 -3.27
N ASP A 240 -10.23 -18.00 -4.20
CA ASP A 240 -11.24 -19.05 -4.38
C ASP A 240 -10.81 -20.27 -3.54
N PRO A 241 -11.55 -20.65 -2.48
CA PRO A 241 -11.21 -21.77 -1.61
C PRO A 241 -11.38 -23.14 -2.30
N LYS A 242 -12.06 -23.21 -3.45
CA LYS A 242 -12.19 -24.47 -4.22
C LYS A 242 -10.95 -24.74 -5.08
N ARG A 243 -10.14 -23.71 -5.34
CA ARG A 243 -8.95 -23.81 -6.20
C ARG A 243 -7.69 -23.77 -5.36
N SER A 244 -6.96 -24.90 -5.32
CA SER A 244 -5.70 -25.00 -4.57
C SER A 244 -4.68 -23.91 -4.97
N ILE A 245 -4.63 -23.55 -6.26
CA ILE A 245 -3.69 -22.54 -6.76
C ILE A 245 -3.93 -21.14 -6.16
N THR A 246 -5.19 -20.73 -5.95
CA THR A 246 -5.50 -19.42 -5.36
C THR A 246 -5.23 -19.41 -3.86
N ILE A 247 -5.43 -20.52 -3.17
CA ILE A 247 -5.06 -20.68 -1.75
C ILE A 247 -3.53 -20.54 -1.60
N THR A 248 -2.75 -21.28 -2.38
CA THR A 248 -1.28 -21.21 -2.33
C THR A 248 -0.76 -19.82 -2.69
N SER A 249 -1.36 -19.16 -3.70
CA SER A 249 -1.02 -17.77 -4.01
C SER A 249 -1.36 -16.81 -2.88
N ALA A 250 -2.51 -16.95 -2.22
CA ALA A 250 -2.88 -16.11 -1.07
C ALA A 250 -1.91 -16.30 0.10
N LEU A 251 -1.50 -17.54 0.41
CA LEU A 251 -0.46 -17.82 1.40
C LEU A 251 0.87 -17.16 1.03
N ARG A 252 1.26 -17.23 -0.25
CA ARG A 252 2.48 -16.56 -0.74
C ARG A 252 2.40 -15.04 -0.58
N TYR A 253 1.27 -14.44 -0.94
CA TYR A 253 1.06 -13.00 -0.78
C TYR A 253 1.04 -12.57 0.69
N TRP A 254 0.59 -13.42 1.61
CA TRP A 254 0.69 -13.15 3.05
C TRP A 254 2.15 -12.99 3.50
N GLY A 255 3.01 -13.93 3.10
CA GLY A 255 4.45 -13.85 3.37
C GLY A 255 5.07 -12.61 2.75
N CYS A 256 4.74 -12.31 1.49
CA CYS A 256 5.23 -11.12 0.79
C CYS A 256 4.77 -9.82 1.45
N ALA A 257 3.53 -9.75 1.95
CA ALA A 257 3.00 -8.59 2.69
C ALA A 257 3.80 -8.32 3.97
N ILE A 258 4.10 -9.38 4.73
CA ILE A 258 4.96 -9.28 5.90
C ILE A 258 6.37 -8.81 5.52
N GLN A 259 6.94 -9.31 4.42
CA GLN A 259 8.25 -8.84 3.94
C GLN A 259 8.22 -7.41 3.39
N ALA A 260 7.10 -6.95 2.85
CA ALA A 260 6.88 -5.55 2.46
C ALA A 260 6.67 -4.62 3.67
N GLY A 261 6.58 -5.18 4.89
CA GLY A 261 6.45 -4.40 6.13
C GLY A 261 5.00 -4.14 6.55
N THR A 262 4.03 -4.77 5.90
CA THR A 262 2.60 -4.60 6.24
C THR A 262 1.98 -5.85 6.86
N GLN A 263 0.82 -5.68 7.47
CA GLN A 263 0.05 -6.74 8.10
C GLN A 263 -1.19 -7.06 7.28
N ILE A 264 -1.52 -8.35 7.20
CA ILE A 264 -2.78 -8.80 6.65
C ILE A 264 -3.83 -8.78 7.77
N SER A 265 -4.97 -8.16 7.50
CA SER A 265 -6.09 -8.04 8.44
C SER A 265 -6.99 -9.28 8.46
N GLY A 266 -7.00 -10.06 7.38
CA GLY A 266 -7.78 -11.28 7.26
C GLY A 266 -7.71 -11.87 5.86
N ALA A 267 -8.35 -13.01 5.66
CA ALA A 267 -8.54 -13.62 4.35
C ALA A 267 -10.03 -13.71 4.00
N LEU A 268 -10.36 -13.53 2.74
CA LEU A 268 -11.72 -13.56 2.20
C LEU A 268 -11.75 -14.62 1.09
N GLY A 269 -12.66 -15.60 1.24
CA GLY A 269 -12.86 -16.66 0.27
C GLY A 269 -14.23 -16.58 -0.38
N PHE A 270 -14.29 -16.65 -1.72
CA PHE A 270 -15.58 -16.73 -2.41
C PHE A 270 -16.22 -18.11 -2.24
N ALA A 271 -17.47 -18.16 -1.79
CA ALA A 271 -18.20 -19.40 -1.57
C ALA A 271 -19.66 -19.25 -2.01
N PRO A 272 -20.33 -20.33 -2.43
CA PRO A 272 -21.78 -20.30 -2.64
C PRO A 272 -22.49 -19.86 -1.35
N GLN A 273 -23.60 -19.13 -1.50
CA GLN A 273 -24.45 -18.73 -0.37
C GLN A 273 -24.77 -19.97 0.49
N SER A 274 -24.64 -19.83 1.81
CA SER A 274 -24.78 -20.88 2.84
C SER A 274 -23.63 -21.88 3.02
N SER A 275 -22.47 -21.71 2.37
CA SER A 275 -21.32 -22.60 2.59
C SER A 275 -20.17 -21.90 3.31
N SER A 276 -19.65 -22.54 4.36
CA SER A 276 -18.46 -22.08 5.07
C SER A 276 -17.19 -22.56 4.38
N ILE A 277 -16.10 -21.80 4.50
CA ILE A 277 -14.77 -22.28 4.11
C ILE A 277 -14.40 -23.49 4.96
N SER A 278 -13.81 -24.52 4.35
CA SER A 278 -13.46 -25.74 5.07
C SER A 278 -12.43 -25.44 6.17
N GLN A 279 -12.55 -26.15 7.30
CA GLN A 279 -11.61 -26.01 8.42
C GLN A 279 -10.16 -26.27 8.02
N GLU A 280 -9.92 -27.15 7.05
CA GLU A 280 -8.57 -27.39 6.51
C GLU A 280 -7.99 -26.13 5.84
N VAL A 281 -8.79 -25.42 5.03
CA VAL A 281 -8.35 -24.18 4.39
C VAL A 281 -8.17 -23.08 5.43
N ALA A 282 -9.14 -22.91 6.34
CA ALA A 282 -9.04 -21.93 7.41
C ALA A 282 -7.79 -22.15 8.30
N GLY A 283 -7.47 -23.41 8.62
CA GLY A 283 -6.29 -23.77 9.40
C GLY A 283 -4.95 -23.37 8.75
N LYS A 284 -4.89 -23.29 7.41
CA LYS A 284 -3.68 -22.80 6.70
C LYS A 284 -3.43 -21.31 6.95
N PHE A 285 -4.48 -20.55 7.24
CA PHE A 285 -4.41 -19.11 7.50
C PHE A 285 -4.29 -18.75 8.97
N THR A 286 -4.38 -19.70 9.90
CA THR A 286 -4.17 -19.44 11.34
C THR A 286 -2.84 -18.70 11.57
N PRO A 287 -2.84 -17.56 12.29
CA PRO A 287 -3.90 -17.05 13.17
C PRO A 287 -4.84 -15.98 12.56
N LEU A 288 -4.85 -15.79 11.23
CA LEU A 288 -5.80 -14.89 10.58
C LEU A 288 -7.22 -15.46 10.62
N SER A 289 -8.19 -14.57 10.84
CA SER A 289 -9.59 -14.85 10.61
C SER A 289 -9.86 -14.95 9.10
N VAL A 290 -10.75 -15.86 8.72
CA VAL A 290 -11.13 -16.12 7.33
C VAL A 290 -12.64 -15.93 7.19
N GLY A 291 -13.06 -14.99 6.35
CA GLY A 291 -14.45 -14.70 6.05
C GLY A 291 -14.87 -15.24 4.69
N THR A 292 -16.17 -15.43 4.51
CA THR A 292 -16.79 -15.83 3.24
C THR A 292 -17.42 -14.65 2.50
N LEU A 293 -17.22 -14.60 1.19
CA LEU A 293 -17.90 -13.68 0.27
C LEU A 293 -18.82 -14.47 -0.67
N PRO A 294 -20.02 -13.98 -0.99
CA PRO A 294 -20.91 -14.65 -1.94
C PRO A 294 -20.37 -14.54 -3.37
N TYR A 295 -20.60 -15.56 -4.19
CA TYR A 295 -20.47 -15.41 -5.63
C TYR A 295 -21.58 -14.49 -6.16
N LEU A 296 -21.19 -13.54 -6.99
CA LEU A 296 -22.10 -12.58 -7.61
C LEU A 296 -22.35 -12.99 -9.07
N LEU A 297 -23.62 -13.15 -9.42
CA LEU A 297 -24.06 -13.39 -10.80
C LEU A 297 -24.29 -12.03 -11.48
N ILE A 298 -23.39 -11.66 -12.39
CA ILE A 298 -23.35 -10.33 -13.03
C ILE A 298 -24.44 -10.21 -14.12
N ASP A 299 -25.02 -11.32 -14.58
CA ASP A 299 -25.94 -11.37 -15.73
C ASP A 299 -27.36 -10.84 -15.45
N SER A 300 -27.67 -10.41 -14.23
CA SER A 300 -28.96 -9.84 -13.82
C SER A 300 -28.75 -8.62 -12.91
N SER A 301 -29.79 -7.80 -12.71
CA SER A 301 -29.73 -6.64 -11.80
C SER A 301 -29.23 -7.09 -10.42
N LEU A 302 -27.98 -6.74 -10.13
CA LEU A 302 -27.26 -7.15 -8.93
C LEU A 302 -27.91 -6.55 -7.69
N ASP A 303 -28.55 -7.41 -6.88
CA ASP A 303 -29.07 -7.04 -5.57
C ASP A 303 -27.93 -7.01 -4.53
N TRP A 304 -27.26 -5.86 -4.47
CA TRP A 304 -26.19 -5.61 -3.51
C TRP A 304 -26.68 -5.62 -2.06
N ASP A 305 -27.92 -5.24 -1.82
CA ASP A 305 -28.49 -5.22 -0.47
C ASP A 305 -28.68 -6.63 0.07
N ALA A 306 -29.16 -7.55 -0.76
CA ALA A 306 -29.21 -8.97 -0.42
C ALA A 306 -27.79 -9.58 -0.26
N ALA A 307 -26.86 -9.23 -1.15
CA ALA A 307 -25.47 -9.71 -1.06
C ALA A 307 -24.78 -9.26 0.22
N ILE A 308 -24.96 -8.00 0.63
CA ILE A 308 -24.38 -7.46 1.87
C ILE A 308 -25.10 -8.01 3.10
N SER A 309 -26.43 -8.12 3.08
CA SER A 309 -27.19 -8.65 4.24
C SER A 309 -27.00 -10.15 4.46
N SER A 310 -26.41 -10.87 3.49
CA SER A 310 -26.10 -12.30 3.59
C SER A 310 -24.65 -12.58 4.00
N LEU A 311 -23.86 -11.54 4.31
CA LEU A 311 -22.52 -11.72 4.85
C LEU A 311 -22.59 -12.43 6.22
N SER A 312 -21.64 -13.34 6.45
CA SER A 312 -21.49 -13.98 7.76
C SER A 312 -20.94 -12.99 8.78
N GLN A 313 -21.26 -13.19 10.06
CA GLN A 313 -20.71 -12.39 11.17
C GLN A 313 -19.17 -12.31 11.12
N ASP A 314 -18.48 -13.42 10.83
CA ASP A 314 -17.01 -13.43 10.69
C ASP A 314 -16.50 -12.47 9.60
N THR A 315 -17.26 -12.30 8.52
CA THR A 315 -16.91 -11.39 7.42
C THR A 315 -17.21 -9.95 7.81
N GLU A 316 -18.35 -9.70 8.45
CA GLU A 316 -18.69 -8.38 8.99
C GLU A 316 -17.66 -7.94 10.04
N ASP A 317 -17.28 -8.81 10.98
CA ASP A 317 -16.26 -8.54 11.99
C ASP A 317 -14.89 -8.25 11.35
N LEU A 318 -14.56 -8.98 10.28
CA LEU A 318 -13.34 -8.73 9.49
C LEU A 318 -13.36 -7.35 8.85
N LEU A 319 -14.46 -6.97 8.19
CA LEU A 319 -14.59 -5.67 7.53
C LEU A 319 -14.73 -4.53 8.55
N THR A 320 -15.33 -4.79 9.71
CA THR A 320 -15.53 -3.84 10.80
C THR A 320 -14.20 -3.31 11.31
N ILE A 321 -14.11 -1.99 11.44
CA ILE A 321 -12.82 -1.28 11.52
C ILE A 321 -12.35 -1.04 12.97
N THR A 322 -13.12 -1.50 13.95
CA THR A 322 -12.80 -1.40 15.37
C THR A 322 -11.86 -2.52 15.83
N HIS A 323 -11.81 -3.64 15.12
CA HIS A 323 -10.97 -4.78 15.50
C HIS A 323 -9.49 -4.56 15.14
N LYS A 324 -8.66 -4.35 16.18
CA LYS A 324 -7.21 -4.42 16.04
C LYS A 324 -6.77 -5.85 15.81
N CYS A 325 -6.43 -6.19 14.57
CA CYS A 325 -5.70 -7.42 14.28
C CYS A 325 -4.25 -7.20 14.73
N SER A 326 -3.81 -7.86 15.82
CA SER A 326 -2.46 -7.72 16.36
C SER A 326 -1.76 -9.06 16.42
N HIS A 327 -1.11 -9.43 15.32
CA HIS A 327 -0.14 -10.53 15.31
C HIS A 327 1.22 -9.93 14.91
N PRO A 328 2.15 -9.75 15.86
CA PRO A 328 3.43 -9.11 15.55
C PRO A 328 4.22 -9.99 14.57
N SER A 329 4.57 -9.43 13.41
CA SER A 329 5.35 -10.15 12.40
C SER A 329 6.76 -10.50 12.89
N VAL A 330 7.27 -9.76 13.87
CA VAL A 330 8.59 -9.95 14.47
C VAL A 330 8.44 -9.86 15.98
N THR A 331 8.93 -10.88 16.68
CA THR A 331 8.99 -10.93 18.14
C THR A 331 10.45 -11.01 18.57
N PHE A 332 10.81 -10.20 19.58
CA PHE A 332 12.16 -10.18 20.15
C PHE A 332 12.13 -10.80 21.54
N ASP A 333 12.96 -11.81 21.76
CA ASP A 333 13.21 -12.38 23.08
C ASP A 333 14.62 -12.00 23.52
N THR A 334 14.70 -11.02 24.43
CA THR A 334 15.96 -10.51 24.98
C THR A 334 16.63 -11.53 25.90
N SER A 335 15.87 -12.39 26.58
CA SER A 335 16.39 -13.39 27.52
C SER A 335 17.14 -14.51 26.79
N GLN A 336 16.59 -14.97 25.67
CA GLN A 336 17.18 -16.01 24.83
C GLN A 336 18.05 -15.45 23.71
N LYS A 337 18.21 -14.12 23.64
CA LYS A 337 18.83 -13.39 22.52
C LYS A 337 18.34 -13.91 21.16
N SER A 338 17.03 -14.06 21.01
CA SER A 338 16.43 -14.65 19.80
C SER A 338 15.39 -13.75 19.15
N VAL A 339 15.35 -13.77 17.82
CA VAL A 339 14.39 -13.03 17.01
C VAL A 339 13.55 -14.05 16.26
N LYS A 340 12.23 -13.96 16.39
CA LYS A 340 11.27 -14.80 15.68
C LYS A 340 10.55 -13.95 14.65
N LEU A 341 10.73 -14.29 13.36
CA LEU A 341 10.04 -13.65 12.25
C LEU A 341 8.99 -14.62 11.70
N PHE A 342 7.74 -14.20 11.69
CA PHE A 342 6.66 -14.97 11.09
C PHE A 342 6.68 -14.79 9.57
N MET A 343 6.79 -15.90 8.84
CA MET A 343 7.06 -15.95 7.40
C MET A 343 6.20 -17.06 6.74
N PRO A 344 4.86 -16.91 6.74
CA PRO A 344 3.96 -17.86 6.10
C PRO A 344 4.12 -17.86 4.58
N GLY A 345 3.79 -18.98 3.94
CA GLY A 345 3.79 -19.09 2.48
C GLY A 345 5.17 -19.14 1.83
N PHE A 346 6.23 -19.34 2.60
CA PHE A 346 7.59 -19.55 2.09
C PHE A 346 8.14 -20.90 2.49
N ASP A 347 8.92 -21.49 1.59
CA ASP A 347 9.76 -22.62 1.90
C ASP A 347 11.10 -22.17 2.48
N LYS A 348 11.72 -23.03 3.29
CA LYS A 348 13.02 -22.75 3.92
C LYS A 348 14.11 -22.40 2.89
N SER A 349 14.07 -23.02 1.71
CA SER A 349 15.05 -22.81 0.63
C SER A 349 14.96 -21.43 -0.02
N GLU A 350 13.82 -20.75 0.09
CA GLU A 350 13.61 -19.42 -0.50
C GLU A 350 14.10 -18.29 0.43
N ILE A 351 14.33 -18.58 1.71
CA ILE A 351 14.64 -17.58 2.72
C ILE A 351 16.15 -17.40 2.84
N LYS A 352 16.63 -16.21 2.52
CA LYS A 352 18.03 -15.83 2.75
C LYS A 352 18.11 -14.83 3.89
N LEU A 353 19.08 -15.06 4.78
CA LEU A 353 19.34 -14.22 5.95
C LEU A 353 20.75 -13.68 5.87
N TYR A 354 20.88 -12.36 5.98
CA TYR A 354 22.16 -11.68 6.02
C TYR A 354 22.26 -10.84 7.29
N GLN A 355 23.47 -10.78 7.84
CA GLN A 355 23.80 -9.85 8.90
C GLN A 355 24.32 -8.54 8.30
N TYR A 356 23.75 -7.42 8.71
CA TYR A 356 24.09 -6.08 8.20
C TYR A 356 24.66 -5.18 9.30
N ARG A 357 25.38 -4.14 8.89
CA ARG A 357 25.89 -3.05 9.75
C ARG A 357 26.54 -3.54 11.06
N GLY A 358 27.46 -4.49 10.94
CA GLY A 358 28.22 -5.01 12.08
C GLY A 358 27.40 -5.78 13.11
N GLY A 359 26.18 -6.24 12.78
CA GLY A 359 25.33 -7.02 13.68
C GLY A 359 24.24 -6.23 14.41
N SER A 360 24.00 -4.98 13.98
CA SER A 360 22.87 -4.17 14.47
C SER A 360 21.56 -4.40 13.72
N GLU A 361 21.63 -4.99 12.52
CA GLU A 361 20.49 -5.20 11.62
C GLU A 361 20.55 -6.60 10.99
N LEU A 362 19.37 -7.20 10.78
CA LEU A 362 19.19 -8.41 9.99
C LEU A 362 18.50 -8.04 8.68
N LEU A 363 19.07 -8.46 7.55
CA LEU A 363 18.43 -8.35 6.25
C LEU A 363 17.87 -9.72 5.89
N VAL A 364 16.55 -9.79 5.71
CA VAL A 364 15.85 -10.99 5.26
C VAL A 364 15.39 -10.78 3.83
N GLU A 365 15.71 -11.75 2.96
CA GLU A 365 15.24 -11.80 1.58
C GLU A 365 14.35 -13.03 1.42
N ALA A 366 13.10 -12.81 1.04
CA ALA A 366 12.15 -13.85 0.67
C ALA A 366 11.07 -13.26 -0.23
N GLY A 367 10.63 -14.04 -1.22
CA GLY A 367 9.50 -13.65 -2.08
C GLY A 367 9.68 -12.42 -2.95
N ASP A 368 10.89 -12.22 -3.49
CA ASP A 368 11.27 -10.99 -4.22
C ASP A 368 11.11 -9.71 -3.39
N GLN A 369 11.23 -9.84 -2.07
CA GLN A 369 11.21 -8.73 -1.13
C GLN A 369 12.43 -8.81 -0.22
N ARG A 370 12.94 -7.64 0.16
CA ARG A 370 14.00 -7.46 1.15
C ARG A 370 13.48 -6.61 2.30
N ARG A 371 13.64 -7.09 3.53
CA ARG A 371 13.24 -6.41 4.75
C ARG A 371 14.40 -6.29 5.72
N ILE A 372 14.59 -5.10 6.28
CA ILE A 372 15.60 -4.82 7.30
C ILE A 372 14.93 -4.86 8.67
N ILE A 373 15.40 -5.74 9.55
CA ILE A 373 14.97 -5.82 10.94
C ILE A 373 16.06 -5.22 11.82
N LYS A 374 15.73 -4.10 12.46
CA LYS A 374 16.62 -3.45 13.43
C LYS A 374 16.60 -4.21 14.75
N LEU A 375 17.77 -4.54 15.26
CA LEU A 375 17.92 -5.24 16.53
C LEU A 375 17.95 -4.23 17.70
N PRO A 376 17.21 -4.51 18.80
CA PRO A 376 17.35 -3.74 20.04
C PRO A 376 18.80 -3.73 20.52
N LEU A 377 19.24 -2.63 21.15
CA LEU A 377 20.65 -2.43 21.56
C LEU A 377 21.23 -3.62 22.34
N GLY A 378 20.48 -4.19 23.29
CA GLY A 378 20.93 -5.34 24.09
C GLY A 378 21.01 -6.68 23.36
N MET A 379 20.54 -6.75 22.11
CA MET A 379 20.56 -7.96 21.27
C MET A 379 21.50 -7.83 20.08
N GLN A 380 22.13 -6.66 19.87
CA GLN A 380 23.06 -6.48 18.76
C GLN A 380 24.28 -7.38 18.95
N GLY A 381 24.69 -8.08 17.90
CA GLY A 381 25.71 -9.11 18.01
C GLY A 381 25.76 -10.00 16.77
N LYS A 382 26.62 -11.02 16.80
CA LYS A 382 26.77 -11.95 15.66
C LYS A 382 25.64 -12.98 15.65
N VAL A 383 25.13 -13.32 14.46
CA VAL A 383 24.20 -14.44 14.30
C VAL A 383 24.94 -15.74 14.64
N SER A 384 24.40 -16.47 15.60
CA SER A 384 24.94 -17.77 16.05
C SER A 384 24.31 -18.96 15.33
N GLY A 385 23.08 -18.77 14.81
CA GLY A 385 22.37 -19.75 14.03
C GLY A 385 20.96 -19.27 13.69
N ALA A 386 20.35 -19.89 12.68
CA ALA A 386 18.96 -19.65 12.29
C ALA A 386 18.28 -20.98 11.94
N LYS A 387 16.99 -21.10 12.26
CA LYS A 387 16.16 -22.26 11.93
C LYS A 387 14.79 -21.79 11.44
N PHE A 388 14.20 -22.54 10.51
CA PHE A 388 12.84 -22.31 10.04
C PHE A 388 11.95 -23.43 10.56
N ILE A 389 10.98 -23.09 11.41
CA ILE A 389 10.10 -24.04 12.12
C ILE A 389 8.71 -23.39 12.22
N ASP A 390 7.65 -24.15 11.93
CA ASP A 390 6.25 -23.71 12.03
C ASP A 390 5.96 -22.35 11.37
N ARG A 391 6.41 -22.15 10.12
CA ARG A 391 6.29 -20.88 9.38
C ARG A 391 7.02 -19.70 10.02
N ASN A 392 7.97 -19.94 10.91
CA ASN A 392 8.76 -18.91 11.58
C ASN A 392 10.26 -19.10 11.34
N LEU A 393 10.93 -18.01 10.98
CA LEU A 393 12.39 -17.91 11.00
C LEU A 393 12.84 -17.48 12.41
N VAL A 394 13.48 -18.39 13.13
CA VAL A 394 14.04 -18.16 14.47
C VAL A 394 15.55 -17.94 14.33
N VAL A 395 16.01 -16.74 14.65
CA VAL A 395 17.42 -16.34 14.60
C VAL A 395 17.96 -16.19 16.02
N LYS A 396 19.06 -16.85 16.34
CA LYS A 396 19.76 -16.72 17.63
C LYS A 396 20.99 -15.85 17.50
N LEU A 397 21.19 -14.94 18.45
CA LEU A 397 22.28 -13.97 18.48
C LEU A 397 23.26 -14.30 19.64
N ARG A 398 24.55 -14.00 19.45
CA ARG A 398 25.61 -14.14 20.46
C ARG A 398 25.86 -12.80 21.15
#